data_AF-A0A948DHC1-F1
#
_entry.id   AF-A0A948DHC1-F1
#
_cell.length_a   1.000
_cell.length_b   1.000
_cell.length_c   1.000
_cell.angle_alpha   90.00
_cell.angle_beta   90.00
_cell.angle_gamma   90.00
#
_symmetry.space_group_name_H-M   'P 1'
#
loop_
_entity.id
_entity.type
_entity.pdbx_description
1 polymer ?
#
loop_
_entity_poly.entity_id
_entity_poly.type
_entity_poly.pdbx_seq_one_letter_code
_entity_poly.pdbx_strand_id
1 'polypeptide(L)'
;MSWLAFIHALLGAVLITGLVVVIWQSLFPSGRSLRAIRSNAVAMAAVAVVIDVLGDIVYTAYRVKSATGPRSIILAGNSPWIHEILMEFKEHAAHFVPALLLVAIALVFVYDIRRKENGTARKAVAAVFALALLVTVTVLLMGAFINNAAPIR
;
A
#
# COMPACT_ATOMS: atom_id res chain seq x y z
N MET A 1 -9.47 11.39 -15.64
CA MET A 1 -8.51 10.77 -14.73
C MET A 1 -7.15 11.29 -15.13
N SER A 2 -6.53 12.12 -14.30
CA SER A 2 -5.19 12.63 -14.56
C SER A 2 -4.19 11.48 -14.75
N TRP A 3 -3.14 11.71 -15.54
CA TRP A 3 -2.06 10.73 -15.75
C TRP A 3 -1.44 10.26 -14.42
N LEU A 4 -1.38 11.15 -13.42
CA LEU A 4 -0.90 10.82 -12.08
C LEU A 4 -1.81 9.82 -11.36
N ALA A 5 -3.13 9.98 -11.42
CA ALA A 5 -4.06 9.02 -10.82
C ALA A 5 -3.97 7.63 -11.49
N PHE A 6 -3.74 7.59 -12.81
CA PHE A 6 -3.50 6.33 -13.52
C PHE A 6 -2.19 5.66 -13.08
N ILE A 7 -1.08 6.42 -13.03
CA ILE A 7 0.22 5.91 -12.56
C ILE A 7 0.12 5.40 -11.12
N HIS A 8 -0.53 6.17 -10.24
CA HIS A 8 -0.76 5.78 -8.85
C HIS A 8 -1.52 4.45 -8.75
N ALA A 9 -2.60 4.28 -9.52
CA ALA A 9 -3.36 3.02 -9.56
C ALA A 9 -2.53 1.84 -10.10
N LEU A 10 -1.77 2.07 -11.18
CA LEU A 10 -0.88 1.05 -11.76
C LEU A 10 0.20 0.61 -10.78
N LEU A 11 0.82 1.55 -10.08
CA LEU A 11 1.80 1.25 -9.04
C LEU A 11 1.16 0.46 -7.89
N GLY A 12 -0.08 0.75 -7.52
CA GLY A 12 -0.84 -0.06 -6.56
C GLY A 12 -0.94 -1.53 -6.97
N ALA A 13 -1.22 -1.82 -8.24
CA ALA A 13 -1.24 -3.18 -8.76
C ALA A 13 0.15 -3.84 -8.76
N VAL A 14 1.20 -3.08 -9.09
CA VAL A 14 2.60 -3.54 -9.01
C VAL A 14 2.96 -3.90 -7.57
N LEU A 15 2.59 -3.05 -6.61
CA LEU A 15 2.85 -3.28 -5.19
C LEU A 15 2.14 -4.54 -4.69
N ILE A 16 0.85 -4.68 -4.97
CA ILE A 16 0.06 -5.88 -4.60
C ILE A 16 0.73 -7.15 -5.15
N THR A 17 1.05 -7.15 -6.45
CA THR A 17 1.66 -8.31 -7.10
C THR A 17 3.03 -8.62 -6.52
N GLY A 18 3.86 -7.61 -6.33
CA GLY A 18 5.19 -7.80 -5.77
C GLY A 18 5.17 -8.22 -4.30
N LEU A 19 4.22 -7.73 -3.49
CA LEU A 19 4.03 -8.20 -2.12
C LEU A 19 3.64 -9.69 -2.07
N VAL A 20 2.73 -10.15 -2.93
CA VAL A 20 2.42 -11.58 -3.06
C VAL A 20 3.67 -12.38 -3.40
N VAL A 21 4.49 -11.89 -4.32
CA VAL A 21 5.77 -12.53 -4.68
C VAL A 21 6.72 -12.58 -3.48
N VAL A 22 6.90 -11.49 -2.72
CA VAL A 22 7.83 -11.47 -1.58
C VAL A 22 7.31 -12.33 -0.42
N ILE A 23 6.00 -12.38 -0.18
CA ILE A 23 5.37 -13.30 0.79
C ILE A 23 5.68 -14.75 0.41
N TRP A 24 5.45 -15.12 -0.85
CA TRP A 24 5.75 -16.45 -1.36
C TRP A 24 7.24 -16.79 -1.23
N GLN A 25 8.12 -15.87 -1.63
CA GLN A 25 9.56 -16.03 -1.49
C GLN A 25 9.99 -16.18 -0.03
N SER A 26 9.31 -15.50 0.89
CA SER A 26 9.57 -15.60 2.31
C SER A 26 9.15 -16.97 2.83
N LEU A 27 7.94 -17.44 2.55
CA LEU A 27 7.45 -18.75 3.02
C LEU A 27 8.22 -19.94 2.43
N PHE A 28 8.63 -19.82 1.17
CA PHE A 28 9.29 -20.89 0.41
C PHE A 28 10.64 -20.43 -0.16
N PRO A 29 11.66 -20.18 0.68
CA PRO A 29 12.91 -19.56 0.24
C PRO A 29 13.92 -20.56 -0.35
N SER A 30 13.59 -21.85 -0.41
CA SER A 30 14.46 -22.90 -0.96
C SER A 30 14.77 -22.66 -2.44
N GLY A 31 16.06 -22.73 -2.81
CA GLY A 31 16.52 -22.50 -4.18
C GLY A 31 16.56 -21.03 -4.61
N ARG A 32 16.20 -20.09 -3.72
CA ARG A 32 16.23 -18.65 -4.00
C ARG A 32 17.44 -17.98 -3.36
N SER A 33 18.01 -17.00 -4.07
CA SER A 33 19.06 -16.16 -3.52
C SER A 33 18.49 -15.22 -2.46
N LEU A 34 19.10 -15.16 -1.27
CA LEU A 34 18.72 -14.18 -0.24
C LEU A 34 18.84 -12.75 -0.75
N ARG A 35 19.82 -12.49 -1.63
CA ARG A 35 19.98 -11.19 -2.30
C ARG A 35 18.74 -10.83 -3.10
N ALA A 36 18.17 -11.77 -3.86
CA ALA A 36 16.97 -11.53 -4.64
C ALA A 36 15.76 -11.21 -3.76
N ILE A 37 15.57 -11.95 -2.65
CA ILE A 37 14.49 -11.68 -1.69
C ILE A 37 14.64 -10.27 -1.09
N ARG A 38 15.85 -9.90 -0.68
CA ARG A 38 16.16 -8.57 -0.14
C ARG A 38 15.92 -7.47 -1.17
N SER A 39 16.39 -7.65 -2.41
CA SER A 39 16.19 -6.69 -3.50
C SER A 39 14.70 -6.48 -3.79
N ASN A 40 13.91 -7.55 -3.83
CA ASN A 40 12.47 -7.46 -4.05
C ASN A 40 11.76 -6.75 -2.87
N ALA A 41 12.14 -7.06 -1.63
CA ALA A 41 11.61 -6.38 -0.45
C ALA A 41 11.88 -4.87 -0.49
N VAL A 42 13.12 -4.47 -0.81
CA VAL A 42 13.52 -3.06 -0.96
C VAL A 42 12.78 -2.39 -2.11
N ALA A 43 12.63 -3.07 -3.26
CA ALA A 43 11.88 -2.55 -4.39
C ALA A 43 10.41 -2.28 -4.01
N MET A 44 9.76 -3.17 -3.25
CA MET A 44 8.38 -2.96 -2.80
C MET A 44 8.25 -1.82 -1.80
N ALA A 45 9.21 -1.63 -0.89
CA ALA A 45 9.21 -0.47 -0.02
C ALA A 45 9.37 0.84 -0.81
N ALA A 46 10.27 0.86 -1.80
CA ALA A 46 10.44 2.03 -2.67
C ALA A 46 9.15 2.35 -3.45
N VAL A 47 8.51 1.32 -4.03
CA VAL A 47 7.21 1.48 -4.71
C VAL A 47 6.15 2.00 -3.74
N ALA A 48 6.07 1.48 -2.52
CA ALA A 48 5.11 1.95 -1.52
C ALA A 48 5.31 3.42 -1.16
N VAL A 49 6.55 3.88 -0.96
CA VAL A 49 6.86 5.30 -0.70
C VAL A 49 6.45 6.17 -1.89
N VAL A 50 6.73 5.73 -3.13
CA VAL A 50 6.34 6.48 -4.33
C VAL A 50 4.81 6.57 -4.44
N ILE A 51 4.09 5.49 -4.16
CA ILE A 51 2.62 5.48 -4.14
C ILE A 51 2.10 6.46 -3.11
N ASP A 52 2.63 6.44 -1.88
CA ASP A 52 2.19 7.30 -0.78
C ASP A 52 2.32 8.79 -1.16
N VAL A 53 3.50 9.18 -1.64
CA VAL A 53 3.76 10.56 -2.11
C VAL A 53 2.86 10.96 -3.28
N LEU A 54 2.69 10.07 -4.28
CA LEU A 54 1.78 10.33 -5.39
C LEU A 54 0.32 10.41 -4.93
N GLY A 55 -0.05 9.61 -3.93
CA GLY A 55 -1.34 9.65 -3.27
C GLY A 55 -1.58 11.03 -2.70
N ASP A 56 -0.69 11.52 -1.85
CA ASP A 56 -0.79 12.85 -1.25
C ASP A 56 -0.94 13.95 -2.31
N ILE A 57 -0.14 13.91 -3.39
CA ILE A 57 -0.23 14.87 -4.49
C ILE A 57 -1.58 14.79 -5.22
N VAL A 58 -2.08 13.59 -5.52
CA VAL A 58 -3.39 13.42 -6.18
C VAL A 58 -4.53 13.85 -5.26
N TYR A 59 -4.41 13.59 -3.96
CA TYR A 59 -5.45 13.86 -2.96
C TYR A 59 -5.48 15.32 -2.50
N THR A 60 -4.48 16.15 -2.81
CA THR A 60 -4.60 17.60 -2.56
C THR A 60 -5.82 18.18 -3.29
N ALA A 61 -6.10 17.74 -4.52
CA ALA A 61 -7.27 18.18 -5.29
C ALA A 61 -8.61 17.81 -4.60
N TYR A 62 -8.63 16.70 -3.86
CA TYR A 62 -9.78 16.31 -3.05
C TYR A 62 -9.97 17.24 -1.84
N ARG A 63 -8.88 17.63 -1.18
CA ARG A 63 -8.88 18.48 0.03
C ARG A 63 -9.11 19.97 -0.25
N VAL A 64 -8.98 20.44 -1.50
CA VAL A 64 -9.29 21.84 -1.86
C VAL A 64 -10.72 22.19 -1.46
N LYS A 65 -10.88 23.22 -0.62
CA LYS A 65 -12.19 23.74 -0.20
C LYS A 65 -12.83 24.50 -1.37
N SER A 66 -13.56 23.77 -2.21
CA SER A 66 -14.41 24.31 -3.26
C SER A 66 -15.84 23.79 -3.09
N ALA A 67 -16.85 24.63 -3.33
CA ALA A 67 -18.24 24.22 -3.32
C ALA A 67 -18.54 23.07 -4.31
N THR A 68 -17.76 22.98 -5.38
CA THR A 68 -17.88 21.96 -6.44
C THR A 68 -16.81 20.87 -6.35
N GLY A 69 -15.97 20.88 -5.30
CA GLY A 69 -14.92 19.89 -5.11
C GLY A 69 -15.45 18.51 -4.69
N PRO A 70 -14.70 17.42 -4.93
CA PRO A 70 -15.13 16.06 -4.59
C PRO A 70 -15.54 15.88 -3.12
N ARG A 71 -14.78 16.48 -2.19
CA ARG A 71 -15.10 16.49 -0.76
C ARG A 71 -16.46 17.12 -0.47
N SER A 72 -16.74 18.29 -1.03
CA SER A 72 -17.99 19.01 -0.80
C SER A 72 -19.18 18.28 -1.41
N ILE A 73 -19.00 17.66 -2.57
CA ILE A 73 -20.03 16.81 -3.21
C ILE A 73 -20.38 15.62 -2.30
N ILE A 74 -19.37 14.93 -1.75
CA ILE A 74 -19.60 13.79 -0.85
C ILE A 74 -20.31 14.22 0.43
N LEU A 75 -19.86 15.33 1.05
CA LEU A 75 -20.42 15.84 2.30
C LEU A 75 -21.86 16.37 2.16
N ALA A 76 -22.21 16.94 1.00
CA ALA A 76 -23.56 17.42 0.73
C ALA A 76 -24.51 16.31 0.25
N GLY A 77 -23.99 15.14 -0.11
CA GLY A 77 -24.77 14.02 -0.63
C GLY A 77 -25.35 13.11 0.46
N ASN A 78 -25.93 11.99 0.04
CA ASN A 78 -26.59 11.03 0.93
C ASN A 78 -25.61 10.13 1.73
N SER A 79 -24.30 10.26 1.49
CA SER A 79 -23.26 9.40 2.06
C SER A 79 -22.05 10.18 2.60
N PRO A 80 -22.23 11.13 3.54
CA PRO A 80 -21.13 11.93 4.09
C PRO A 80 -20.07 11.08 4.82
N TRP A 81 -20.47 9.92 5.35
CA TRP A 81 -19.61 8.93 5.99
C TRP A 81 -18.45 8.45 5.09
N ILE A 82 -18.58 8.57 3.77
CA ILE A 82 -17.48 8.28 2.81
C ILE A 82 -16.30 9.23 3.06
N HIS A 83 -16.57 10.50 3.36
CA HIS A 83 -15.51 11.42 3.76
C HIS A 83 -15.09 11.14 5.21
N GLU A 84 -16.05 11.18 6.13
CA GLU A 84 -15.78 11.20 7.58
C GLU A 84 -15.09 9.94 8.09
N ILE A 85 -15.32 8.79 7.45
CA ILE A 85 -14.75 7.50 7.85
C ILE A 85 -13.78 6.99 6.79
N LEU A 86 -14.24 6.72 5.56
CA LEU A 86 -13.41 6.03 4.58
C LEU A 86 -12.20 6.87 4.17
N MET A 87 -12.40 8.14 3.81
CA MET A 87 -11.29 9.01 3.42
C MET A 87 -10.32 9.26 4.56
N GLU A 88 -10.84 9.68 5.73
CA GLU A 88 -9.97 9.97 6.88
C GLU A 88 -9.18 8.72 7.31
N PHE A 89 -9.83 7.55 7.41
CA PHE A 89 -9.13 6.30 7.74
C PHE A 89 -8.11 5.93 6.67
N LYS A 90 -8.49 6.00 5.39
CA LYS A 90 -7.62 5.64 4.28
C LYS A 90 -6.34 6.48 4.25
N GLU A 91 -6.44 7.79 4.41
CA GLU A 91 -5.28 8.68 4.43
C GLU A 91 -4.29 8.28 5.54
N HIS A 92 -4.77 7.98 6.75
CA HIS A 92 -3.88 7.54 7.83
C HIS A 92 -3.33 6.12 7.61
N ALA A 93 -4.17 5.20 7.14
CA ALA A 93 -3.81 3.79 6.94
C ALA A 93 -2.75 3.62 5.84
N ALA A 94 -2.78 4.43 4.78
CA ALA A 94 -1.83 4.35 3.67
C ALA A 94 -0.36 4.49 4.13
N HIS A 95 -0.10 5.44 5.03
CA HIS A 95 1.23 5.72 5.58
C HIS A 95 1.83 4.56 6.39
N PHE A 96 1.00 3.62 6.88
CA PHE A 96 1.51 2.44 7.58
C PHE A 96 2.14 1.43 6.63
N VAL A 97 1.81 1.45 5.33
CA VAL A 97 2.36 0.48 4.37
C VAL A 97 3.89 0.62 4.27
N PRO A 98 4.48 1.81 3.99
CA PRO A 98 5.93 1.99 4.02
C PRO A 98 6.56 1.56 5.36
N ALA A 99 5.95 1.91 6.50
CA ALA A 99 6.46 1.56 7.82
C ALA A 99 6.51 0.03 8.05
N LEU A 100 5.45 -0.68 7.68
CA LEU A 100 5.40 -2.15 7.74
C LEU A 100 6.47 -2.78 6.84
N LEU A 101 6.69 -2.24 5.65
CA LEU A 101 7.70 -2.75 4.74
C LEU A 101 9.12 -2.50 5.23
N LEU A 102 9.39 -1.38 5.92
CA LEU A 102 10.67 -1.15 6.59
C LEU A 102 10.92 -2.19 7.69
N VAL A 103 9.91 -2.52 8.50
CA VAL A 103 10.01 -3.60 9.50
C VAL A 103 10.30 -4.94 8.82
N ALA A 104 9.58 -5.29 7.75
CA ALA A 104 9.80 -6.52 7.02
C ALA A 104 11.21 -6.60 6.40
N ILE A 105 11.69 -5.49 5.84
CA ILE A 105 13.07 -5.37 5.34
C ILE A 105 14.07 -5.61 6.46
N ALA A 106 13.92 -4.93 7.60
CA ALA A 106 14.81 -5.12 8.75
C ALA A 106 14.91 -6.60 9.14
N LEU A 107 13.77 -7.29 9.22
CA LEU A 107 13.73 -8.73 9.52
C LEU A 107 14.46 -9.58 8.46
N VAL A 108 14.29 -9.31 7.16
CA VAL A 108 14.96 -10.07 6.08
C VAL A 108 16.49 -9.80 6.04
N PHE A 109 16.92 -8.63 6.50
CA PHE A 109 18.33 -8.28 6.58
C PHE A 109 19.00 -8.87 7.82
N VAL A 110 18.30 -8.89 8.96
CA VAL A 110 18.79 -9.48 10.22
C VAL A 110 18.82 -11.00 10.16
N TYR A 111 17.78 -11.63 9.62
CA TYR A 111 17.65 -13.09 9.59
C TYR A 111 17.89 -13.66 8.19
N ASP A 112 18.76 -14.67 8.07
CA ASP A 112 18.80 -15.51 6.86
C ASP A 112 17.63 -16.49 6.89
N ILE A 113 16.48 -16.05 6.36
CA ILE A 113 15.21 -16.80 6.36
C ILE A 113 15.27 -18.12 5.57
N ARG A 114 16.33 -18.35 4.77
CA ARG A 114 16.54 -19.62 4.06
C ARG A 114 16.96 -20.74 4.99
N ARG A 115 17.63 -20.40 6.08
CA ARG A 115 18.10 -21.38 7.06
C ARG A 115 16.92 -22.04 7.75
N LYS A 116 17.04 -23.34 8.05
CA LYS A 116 15.94 -24.14 8.62
C LYS A 116 15.62 -23.70 10.05
N GLU A 117 16.63 -23.31 10.81
CA GLU A 117 16.50 -22.80 12.19
C GLU A 117 15.68 -21.50 12.29
N ASN A 118 15.63 -20.72 11.20
CA ASN A 118 14.93 -19.42 11.17
C ASN A 118 13.45 -19.54 10.75
N GLY A 119 12.82 -20.70 10.96
CA GLY A 119 11.43 -20.94 10.57
C GLY A 119 10.42 -19.94 11.16
N THR A 120 10.64 -19.51 12.41
CA THR A 120 9.80 -18.47 13.05
C THR A 120 10.00 -17.10 12.41
N ALA A 121 11.26 -16.69 12.20
CA ALA A 121 11.58 -15.42 11.54
C ALA A 121 10.98 -15.37 10.13
N ARG A 122 11.01 -16.50 9.41
CA ARG A 122 10.38 -16.64 8.10
C ARG A 122 8.89 -16.34 8.11
N LYS A 123 8.16 -16.94 9.05
CA LYS A 123 6.71 -16.72 9.22
C LYS A 123 6.42 -15.28 9.64
N ALA A 124 7.24 -14.72 10.53
CA ALA A 124 7.12 -13.32 10.95
C ALA A 124 7.29 -12.35 9.77
N VAL A 125 8.35 -12.51 8.97
CA VAL A 125 8.57 -11.73 7.74
C VAL A 125 7.36 -11.82 6.81
N ALA A 126 6.88 -13.04 6.53
CA ALA A 126 5.73 -13.26 5.67
C ALA A 126 4.45 -12.61 6.23
N ALA A 127 4.25 -12.68 7.55
CA ALA A 127 3.09 -12.07 8.21
C ALA A 127 3.13 -10.54 8.12
N VAL A 128 4.29 -9.90 8.29
CA VAL A 128 4.42 -8.44 8.14
C VAL A 128 4.15 -8.01 6.69
N PHE A 129 4.69 -8.72 5.69
CA PHE A 129 4.35 -8.45 4.28
C PHE A 129 2.86 -8.70 3.98
N ALA A 130 2.26 -9.73 4.56
CA ALA A 130 0.83 -10.02 4.40
C ALA A 130 -0.05 -8.92 5.03
N LEU A 131 0.36 -8.38 6.18
CA LEU A 131 -0.32 -7.24 6.79
C LEU A 131 -0.20 -5.99 5.90
N ALA A 132 0.98 -5.70 5.36
CA ALA A 132 1.18 -4.61 4.41
C ALA A 132 0.31 -4.78 3.14
N LEU A 133 0.20 -6.01 2.63
CA LEU A 133 -0.67 -6.36 1.50
C LEU A 133 -2.14 -6.10 1.83
N LEU A 134 -2.60 -6.56 3.00
CA LEU A 134 -3.98 -6.35 3.45
C LEU A 134 -4.31 -4.86 3.50
N VAL A 135 -3.47 -4.05 4.16
CA VAL A 135 -3.64 -2.59 4.24
C VAL A 135 -3.64 -1.97 2.84
N THR A 136 -2.71 -2.38 1.97
CA THR A 136 -2.63 -1.88 0.58
C THR A 136 -3.93 -2.13 -0.19
N VAL A 137 -4.44 -3.37 -0.15
CA VAL A 137 -5.69 -3.73 -0.83
C VAL A 137 -6.87 -2.95 -0.26
N THR A 138 -6.98 -2.85 1.07
CA THR A 138 -8.03 -2.08 1.74
C THR A 138 -8.02 -0.61 1.30
N VAL A 139 -6.86 0.06 1.37
CA VAL A 139 -6.69 1.46 0.98
C VAL A 139 -7.00 1.69 -0.51
N LEU A 140 -6.59 0.76 -1.38
CA LEU A 140 -6.85 0.84 -2.81
C LEU A 140 -8.33 0.69 -3.14
N LEU A 141 -9.01 -0.28 -2.51
CA LEU A 141 -10.47 -0.46 -2.64
C LEU A 141 -11.24 0.76 -2.12
N MET A 142 -10.84 1.31 -0.98
CA MET A 142 -11.41 2.56 -0.46
C MET A 142 -11.24 3.70 -1.46
N GLY A 143 -10.03 3.86 -2.04
CA GLY A 143 -9.76 4.86 -3.06
C GLY A 143 -10.65 4.72 -4.30
N ALA A 144 -10.85 3.49 -4.79
CA ALA A 144 -11.76 3.22 -5.90
C ALA A 144 -13.22 3.59 -5.55
N PHE A 145 -13.67 3.25 -4.34
CA PHE A 145 -15.01 3.58 -3.86
C PHE A 145 -15.24 5.09 -3.73
N ILE A 146 -14.28 5.82 -3.16
CA ILE A 146 -14.34 7.28 -3.03
C ILE A 146 -14.37 7.95 -4.41
N ASN A 147 -13.53 7.50 -5.34
CA ASN A 147 -13.50 8.05 -6.70
C ASN A 147 -14.78 7.74 -7.48
N ASN A 148 -15.46 6.62 -7.18
CA ASN A 148 -16.78 6.33 -7.74
C ASN A 148 -17.85 7.29 -7.19
N ALA A 149 -17.81 7.60 -5.89
CA ALA A 149 -18.75 8.52 -5.25
C ALA A 149 -18.59 9.97 -5.72
N ALA A 150 -17.34 10.45 -5.87
CA ALA A 150 -17.04 11.74 -6.48
C ALA A 150 -15.70 11.68 -7.22
N PRO A 151 -15.70 11.66 -8.56
CA PRO A 151 -14.48 11.53 -9.34
C PRO A 151 -13.48 12.66 -9.08
N ILE A 152 -12.25 12.28 -8.74
CA ILE A 152 -11.11 13.20 -8.65
C ILE A 152 -10.58 13.37 -10.09
N ARG A 153 -10.65 14.60 -10.62
CA ARG A 153 -10.27 14.88 -12.01
C ARG A 153 -8.77 15.10 -12.17
#